data_AF-A0A7K0G0T4-F1
#
_entry.id   AF-A0A7K0G0T4-F1
#
_cell.length_a   1.000
_cell.length_b   1.000
_cell.length_c   1.000
_cell.angle_alpha   90.00
_cell.angle_beta   90.00
_cell.angle_gamma   90.00
#
_symmetry.space_group_name_H-M   'P 1'
#
loop_
_entity.id
_entity.type
_entity.pdbx_description
1 polymer ?
#
loop_
_entity_poly.entity_id
_entity_poly.type
_entity_poly.pdbx_seq_one_letter_code
_entity_poly.pdbx_strand_id
1 'polypeptide(L)'
;MKHLLFFLFFLLSLTGLKAQNCNCGDNFKYLTQRVSKNYVGYTDKVTPSNSKQFAKFTDSLQQVANKANPYQCLSLCRAWLDFFKDKHMAFGMDFDKLNTDSVRTFFSNEEKTNWTDRSFKSYLIQNKASLDPIEGIWSTGIYEVGVVKDIKPDQFMAFVLKADSVRWMPQQVKFRLMKQGGQYKTIYFSGGDHSEQHPTLIKDADTLDFGFFKKWVKAPKPLNTTLKNEKEIDLSPKFRILDDETVLFEMPSFGKLDYVAPTAALIKKNESVLKNTKHLIIDLRNNSGGSVLVYEKLMPYLYTNPILKEGGYVLATAENIRDGYSKEYPEVSDSIRNVFKKDLMTLKAHKGELYKLYPVDTIKFNTVYKNPERISFLVNRNTGSAAELFLLEAKQSKKVKIYGENSSGAIDYTEFITTKMPCSFYTLYYPACKSLRLPDYPLDNIGIKPDVAIPANVTDWIDFVKKYNH
;
A
#
# COMPACT_ATOMS: atom_id res chain seq x y z
N MET A 1 -50.79 -56.87 17.97
CA MET A 1 -50.05 -56.87 16.68
C MET A 1 -50.76 -55.89 15.76
N LYS A 2 -50.20 -54.82 15.18
CA LYS A 2 -48.86 -54.22 15.10
C LYS A 2 -49.12 -52.70 14.98
N HIS A 3 -48.42 -51.87 15.76
CA HIS A 3 -48.40 -50.42 15.51
C HIS A 3 -47.41 -50.13 14.38
N LEU A 4 -47.90 -49.50 13.31
CA LEU A 4 -47.08 -49.11 12.15
C LEU A 4 -46.50 -47.71 12.43
N LEU A 5 -45.21 -47.64 12.77
CA LEU A 5 -44.47 -46.38 12.88
C LEU A 5 -44.26 -45.79 11.48
N PHE A 6 -44.78 -44.59 11.26
CA PHE A 6 -44.51 -43.79 10.07
C PHE A 6 -43.20 -43.02 10.28
N PHE A 7 -42.13 -43.43 9.60
CA PHE A 7 -40.82 -42.77 9.67
C PHE A 7 -40.82 -41.55 8.73
N LEU A 8 -40.84 -40.35 9.31
CA LEU A 8 -40.75 -39.08 8.58
C LEU A 8 -39.29 -38.89 8.11
N PHE A 9 -39.03 -39.05 6.81
CA PHE A 9 -37.72 -38.80 6.21
C PHE A 9 -37.47 -37.29 6.12
N PHE A 10 -36.66 -36.74 7.03
CA PHE A 10 -36.21 -35.35 6.98
C PHE A 10 -35.18 -35.21 5.85
N LEU A 11 -35.59 -34.68 4.71
CA LEU A 11 -34.70 -34.23 3.63
C LEU A 11 -33.92 -33.00 4.11
N LEU A 12 -32.77 -33.24 4.74
CA LEU A 12 -31.75 -32.22 4.96
C LEU A 12 -31.22 -31.77 3.60
N SER A 13 -31.76 -30.67 3.10
CA SER A 13 -31.18 -29.91 1.99
C SER A 13 -29.81 -29.39 2.44
N LEU A 14 -28.77 -30.16 2.13
CA LEU A 14 -27.38 -29.73 2.17
C LEU A 14 -27.21 -28.58 1.17
N THR A 15 -27.43 -27.35 1.61
CA THR A 15 -26.90 -26.18 0.92
C THR A 15 -25.39 -26.32 0.99
N GLY A 16 -24.77 -26.85 -0.06
CA GLY A 16 -23.32 -26.91 -0.17
C GLY A 16 -22.77 -25.50 0.05
N LEU A 17 -22.03 -25.31 1.14
CA LEU A 17 -21.16 -24.15 1.31
C LEU A 17 -20.34 -24.07 0.03
N LYS A 18 -20.62 -23.07 -0.83
CA LYS A 18 -19.82 -22.87 -2.03
C LYS A 18 -18.42 -22.53 -1.54
N ALA A 19 -17.48 -23.46 -1.75
CA ALA A 19 -16.07 -23.17 -1.58
C ALA A 19 -15.75 -21.91 -2.39
N GLN A 20 -14.98 -20.99 -1.79
CA GLN A 20 -14.53 -19.77 -2.45
C GLN A 20 -13.78 -20.11 -3.76
N ASN A 21 -14.02 -19.35 -4.83
CA ASN A 21 -13.38 -19.60 -6.12
C ASN A 21 -12.00 -18.95 -6.16
N CYS A 22 -10.96 -19.72 -5.89
CA CYS A 22 -9.56 -19.28 -6.01
C CYS A 22 -8.87 -19.80 -7.27
N ASN A 23 -9.62 -20.18 -8.31
CA ASN A 23 -9.04 -20.39 -9.63
C ASN A 23 -8.44 -19.07 -10.14
N CYS A 24 -7.17 -19.08 -10.54
CA CYS A 24 -6.50 -17.86 -10.95
C CYS A 24 -7.05 -17.28 -12.26
N GLY A 25 -7.36 -18.12 -13.25
CA GLY A 25 -7.95 -17.71 -14.52
C GLY A 25 -9.24 -16.92 -14.33
N ASP A 26 -10.13 -17.38 -13.45
CA ASP A 26 -11.39 -16.70 -13.12
C ASP A 26 -11.17 -15.38 -12.39
N ASN A 27 -10.26 -15.35 -11.41
CA ASN A 27 -9.94 -14.12 -10.66
C ASN A 27 -9.27 -13.08 -11.54
N PHE A 28 -8.35 -13.47 -12.42
CA PHE A 28 -7.71 -12.60 -13.39
C PHE A 28 -8.73 -12.04 -14.38
N LYS A 29 -9.60 -12.89 -14.94
CA LYS A 29 -10.69 -12.46 -15.82
C LYS A 29 -11.62 -11.46 -15.13
N TYR A 30 -12.02 -11.74 -13.89
CA TYR A 30 -12.83 -10.83 -13.11
C TYR A 30 -12.13 -9.49 -12.89
N LEU A 31 -10.84 -9.50 -12.52
CA LEU A 31 -10.05 -8.28 -12.31
C LEU A 31 -10.01 -7.42 -13.58
N THR A 32 -9.68 -8.01 -14.72
CA THR A 32 -9.54 -7.28 -15.99
C THR A 32 -10.87 -6.67 -16.42
N GLN A 33 -11.97 -7.43 -16.33
CA GLN A 33 -13.32 -6.93 -16.61
C GLN A 33 -13.73 -5.82 -15.64
N ARG A 34 -13.42 -6.00 -14.35
CA ARG A 34 -13.76 -5.04 -13.30
C ARG A 34 -13.06 -3.71 -13.53
N VAL A 35 -11.75 -3.73 -13.75
CA VAL A 35 -10.96 -2.52 -14.02
C VAL A 35 -11.42 -1.85 -15.31
N SER A 36 -11.56 -2.62 -16.41
CA SER A 36 -11.96 -2.06 -17.71
C SER A 36 -13.28 -1.31 -17.67
N LYS A 37 -14.21 -1.75 -16.81
CA LYS A 37 -15.52 -1.12 -16.65
C LYS A 37 -15.53 0.04 -15.65
N ASN A 38 -14.70 -0.01 -14.61
CA ASN A 38 -14.90 0.82 -13.41
C ASN A 38 -13.75 1.76 -13.06
N TYR A 39 -12.54 1.53 -13.59
CA TYR A 39 -11.43 2.46 -13.42
C TYR A 39 -11.64 3.66 -14.33
N VAL A 40 -11.79 4.84 -13.73
CA VAL A 40 -12.11 6.08 -14.46
C VAL A 40 -11.03 6.51 -15.45
N GLY A 41 -9.76 6.13 -15.21
CA GLY A 41 -8.63 6.42 -16.09
C GLY A 41 -8.43 5.39 -17.21
N TYR A 42 -9.27 4.35 -17.33
CA TYR A 42 -9.04 3.27 -18.28
C TYR A 42 -8.92 3.77 -19.73
N THR A 43 -9.83 4.66 -20.16
CA THR A 43 -9.82 5.22 -21.53
C THR A 43 -8.69 6.22 -21.77
N ASP A 44 -8.11 6.79 -20.71
CA ASP A 44 -6.96 7.69 -20.82
C ASP A 44 -5.65 6.91 -21.03
N LYS A 45 -5.58 5.69 -20.49
CA LYS A 45 -4.38 4.83 -20.51
C LYS A 45 -4.42 3.78 -21.62
N VAL A 46 -5.61 3.29 -22.00
CA VAL A 46 -5.85 2.36 -23.10
C VAL A 46 -6.41 3.14 -24.29
N THR A 47 -5.52 3.56 -25.17
CA THR A 47 -5.82 4.43 -26.30
C THR A 47 -5.91 3.63 -27.60
N PRO A 48 -6.43 4.21 -28.70
CA PRO A 48 -6.42 3.55 -30.00
C PRO A 48 -5.02 3.10 -30.44
N SER A 49 -3.96 3.83 -30.07
CA SER A 49 -2.58 3.52 -30.47
C SER A 49 -1.98 2.30 -29.75
N ASN A 50 -2.40 2.00 -28.51
CA ASN A 50 -1.86 0.89 -27.72
C ASN A 50 -2.84 -0.28 -27.50
N SER A 51 -4.13 -0.09 -27.80
CA SER A 51 -5.21 -1.05 -27.51
C SER A 51 -4.94 -2.48 -28.01
N LYS A 52 -4.44 -2.64 -29.25
CA LYS A 52 -4.11 -3.96 -29.82
C LYS A 52 -2.99 -4.67 -29.07
N GLN A 53 -1.96 -3.93 -28.66
CA GLN A 53 -0.84 -4.49 -27.89
C GLN A 53 -1.29 -4.83 -26.46
N PHE A 54 -2.10 -3.96 -25.84
CA PHE A 54 -2.65 -4.19 -24.52
C PHE A 54 -3.59 -5.41 -24.47
N ALA A 55 -4.40 -5.62 -25.51
CA ALA A 55 -5.23 -6.82 -25.64
C ALA A 55 -4.38 -8.10 -25.71
N LYS A 56 -3.34 -8.13 -26.56
CA LYS A 56 -2.40 -9.26 -26.65
C LYS A 56 -1.70 -9.55 -25.31
N PHE A 57 -1.28 -8.50 -24.60
CA PHE A 57 -0.69 -8.62 -23.27
C PHE A 57 -1.68 -9.25 -22.27
N THR A 58 -2.93 -8.78 -22.27
CA THR A 58 -4.01 -9.31 -21.43
C THR A 58 -4.28 -10.79 -21.74
N ASP A 59 -4.39 -11.16 -23.02
CA ASP A 59 -4.61 -12.54 -23.46
C ASP A 59 -3.45 -13.46 -23.06
N SER A 60 -2.20 -12.99 -23.20
CA SER A 60 -1.01 -13.74 -22.78
C SER A 60 -1.04 -14.02 -21.27
N LEU A 61 -1.37 -13.02 -20.45
CA LEU A 61 -1.47 -13.21 -19.00
C LEU A 61 -2.64 -14.11 -18.62
N GLN A 62 -3.79 -14.02 -19.32
CA GLN A 62 -4.92 -14.92 -19.09
C GLN A 62 -4.55 -16.38 -19.35
N GLN A 63 -3.78 -16.67 -20.41
CA GLN A 63 -3.31 -18.04 -20.70
C GLN A 63 -2.41 -18.60 -19.58
N VAL A 64 -1.55 -17.76 -18.99
CA VAL A 64 -0.74 -18.14 -17.83
C VAL A 64 -1.63 -18.32 -16.59
N ALA A 65 -2.54 -17.39 -16.33
CA ALA A 65 -3.47 -17.43 -15.20
C ALA A 65 -4.34 -18.69 -15.19
N ASN A 66 -4.77 -19.19 -16.35
CA ASN A 66 -5.56 -20.42 -16.46
C ASN A 66 -4.84 -21.68 -15.97
N LYS A 67 -3.50 -21.64 -15.88
CA LYS A 67 -2.65 -22.74 -15.41
C LYS A 67 -1.98 -22.45 -14.07
N ALA A 68 -2.10 -21.21 -13.58
CA ALA A 68 -1.42 -20.74 -12.39
C ALA A 68 -2.13 -21.18 -11.11
N ASN A 69 -1.35 -21.40 -10.07
CA ASN A 69 -1.89 -21.60 -8.72
C ASN A 69 -2.34 -20.24 -8.11
N PRO A 70 -3.05 -20.25 -6.98
CA PRO A 70 -3.52 -19.03 -6.33
C PRO A 70 -2.39 -18.02 -5.99
N TYR A 71 -1.21 -18.47 -5.58
CA TYR A 71 -0.14 -17.54 -5.17
C TYR A 71 0.50 -16.84 -6.36
N GLN A 72 0.69 -17.56 -7.46
CA GLN A 72 1.11 -17.00 -8.74
C GLN A 72 0.09 -15.99 -9.29
N CYS A 73 -1.17 -16.09 -8.88
CA CYS A 73 -2.19 -15.16 -9.33
C CYS A 73 -1.94 -13.71 -8.90
N LEU A 74 -1.35 -13.50 -7.72
CA LEU A 74 -1.03 -12.17 -7.21
C LEU A 74 -0.08 -11.43 -8.16
N SER A 75 1.01 -12.08 -8.56
CA SER A 75 2.02 -11.46 -9.44
C SER A 75 1.45 -11.19 -10.84
N LEU A 76 0.64 -12.10 -11.39
CA LEU A 76 -0.02 -11.90 -12.69
C LEU A 76 -0.99 -10.71 -12.67
N CYS A 77 -1.82 -10.62 -11.62
CA CYS A 77 -2.76 -9.51 -11.46
C CYS A 77 -2.02 -8.17 -11.30
N ARG A 78 -0.95 -8.13 -10.48
CA ARG A 78 -0.11 -6.94 -10.32
C ARG A 78 0.56 -6.51 -11.63
N ALA A 79 1.17 -7.46 -12.34
CA ALA A 79 1.80 -7.19 -13.62
C ALA A 79 0.82 -6.59 -14.65
N TRP A 80 -0.45 -7.02 -14.65
CA TRP A 80 -1.47 -6.43 -15.51
C TRP A 80 -1.85 -5.01 -15.08
N LEU A 81 -2.01 -4.75 -13.78
CA LEU A 81 -2.31 -3.43 -13.23
C LEU A 81 -1.15 -2.42 -13.44
N ASP A 82 0.10 -2.89 -13.43
CA ASP A 82 1.29 -2.04 -13.62
C ASP A 82 1.30 -1.32 -14.98
N PHE A 83 0.56 -1.82 -15.97
CA PHE A 83 0.38 -1.14 -17.25
C PHE A 83 -0.15 0.30 -17.09
N PHE A 84 -1.09 0.51 -16.17
CA PHE A 84 -1.75 1.81 -15.99
C PHE A 84 -0.84 2.86 -15.35
N LYS A 85 0.22 2.41 -14.65
CA LYS A 85 1.14 3.25 -13.87
C LYS A 85 0.39 4.21 -12.94
N ASP A 86 -0.66 3.70 -12.31
CA ASP A 86 -1.53 4.47 -11.42
C ASP A 86 -1.26 4.03 -9.99
N LYS A 87 -0.89 4.99 -9.13
CA LYS A 87 -0.45 4.72 -7.76
C LYS A 87 -1.58 4.35 -6.80
N HIS A 88 -2.84 4.48 -7.23
CA HIS A 88 -4.01 4.03 -6.48
C HIS A 88 -4.55 2.68 -6.97
N MET A 89 -3.92 2.06 -7.95
CA MET A 89 -4.22 0.69 -8.33
C MET A 89 -3.35 -0.29 -7.55
N ALA A 90 -3.98 -1.28 -6.92
CA ALA A 90 -3.26 -2.32 -6.19
C ALA A 90 -4.04 -3.63 -6.17
N PHE A 91 -3.31 -4.73 -6.02
CA PHE A 91 -3.87 -6.05 -5.81
C PHE A 91 -3.11 -6.75 -4.69
N GLY A 92 -3.84 -7.26 -3.70
CA GLY A 92 -3.22 -7.86 -2.53
C GLY A 92 -4.18 -8.69 -1.70
N MET A 93 -3.75 -9.04 -0.49
CA MET A 93 -4.54 -9.75 0.50
C MET A 93 -4.64 -8.91 1.76
N ASP A 94 -5.84 -8.84 2.34
CA ASP A 94 -6.09 -8.15 3.61
C ASP A 94 -6.22 -9.19 4.72
N PHE A 95 -5.07 -9.60 5.26
CA PHE A 95 -4.98 -10.70 6.24
C PHE A 95 -5.67 -10.39 7.57
N ASP A 96 -5.74 -9.12 7.97
CA ASP A 96 -6.37 -8.71 9.23
C ASP A 96 -7.87 -9.01 9.26
N LYS A 97 -8.48 -9.16 8.07
CA LYS A 97 -9.90 -9.51 7.90
C LYS A 97 -10.15 -11.01 7.67
N LEU A 98 -9.10 -11.83 7.68
CA LEU A 98 -9.17 -13.24 7.33
C LEU A 98 -8.99 -14.13 8.57
N ASN A 99 -9.71 -15.25 8.60
CA ASN A 99 -9.54 -16.25 9.65
C ASN A 99 -8.19 -16.98 9.49
N THR A 100 -7.43 -17.09 10.59
CA THR A 100 -6.10 -17.70 10.63
C THR A 100 -6.04 -19.11 10.06
N ASP A 101 -7.03 -19.97 10.33
CA ASP A 101 -7.04 -21.35 9.81
C ASP A 101 -7.32 -21.39 8.31
N SER A 102 -8.15 -20.45 7.82
CA SER A 102 -8.38 -20.27 6.39
C SER A 102 -7.13 -19.80 5.68
N VAL A 103 -6.37 -18.86 6.29
CA VAL A 103 -5.06 -18.41 5.78
C VAL A 103 -4.05 -19.57 5.76
N ARG A 104 -3.96 -20.34 6.84
CA ARG A 104 -3.09 -21.53 6.92
C ARG A 104 -3.42 -22.55 5.84
N THR A 105 -4.70 -22.84 5.67
CA THR A 105 -5.17 -23.77 4.62
C THR A 105 -4.85 -23.22 3.24
N PHE A 106 -5.07 -21.92 3.03
CA PHE A 106 -4.76 -21.25 1.78
C PHE A 106 -3.30 -21.43 1.42
N PHE A 107 -2.33 -21.24 2.32
CA PHE A 107 -0.89 -21.40 2.03
C PHE A 107 -0.38 -22.84 2.11
N SER A 108 -1.17 -23.81 2.59
CA SER A 108 -0.70 -25.17 2.86
C SER A 108 -0.30 -25.98 1.64
N ASN A 109 -0.77 -25.57 0.46
CA ASN A 109 -0.57 -26.23 -0.82
C ASN A 109 0.68 -25.76 -1.56
N GLU A 110 1.47 -24.84 -1.01
CA GLU A 110 2.74 -24.47 -1.64
C GLU A 110 3.74 -25.61 -1.66
N GLU A 111 4.75 -25.44 -2.53
CA GLU A 111 5.85 -26.37 -2.67
C GLU A 111 6.51 -26.65 -1.31
N LYS A 112 6.62 -27.95 -1.00
CA LYS A 112 7.25 -28.47 0.21
C LYS A 112 8.34 -29.46 -0.16
N THR A 113 9.37 -29.45 0.66
CA THR A 113 10.43 -30.45 0.64
C THR A 113 10.07 -31.64 1.54
N ASN A 114 10.82 -32.73 1.42
CA ASN A 114 10.75 -33.84 2.38
C ASN A 114 11.69 -33.63 3.58
N TRP A 115 12.40 -32.50 3.65
CA TRP A 115 13.34 -32.24 4.72
C TRP A 115 12.64 -31.87 6.02
N THR A 116 12.69 -32.77 6.99
CA THR A 116 12.35 -32.45 8.38
C THR A 116 13.54 -31.81 9.10
N ASP A 117 13.27 -31.10 10.20
CA ASP A 117 14.32 -30.58 11.10
C ASP A 117 15.32 -31.67 11.50
N ARG A 118 14.82 -32.85 11.88
CA ARG A 118 15.64 -33.99 12.27
C ARG A 118 16.52 -34.47 11.12
N SER A 119 15.93 -34.78 9.96
CA SER A 119 16.67 -35.31 8.81
C SER A 119 17.70 -34.31 8.29
N PHE A 120 17.39 -33.01 8.32
CA PHE A 120 18.31 -31.99 7.85
C PHE A 120 19.50 -31.80 8.80
N LYS A 121 19.27 -31.79 10.12
CA LYS A 121 20.35 -31.77 11.11
C LYS A 121 21.26 -32.99 10.98
N SER A 122 20.70 -34.19 10.76
CA SER A 122 21.49 -35.38 10.47
C SER A 122 22.33 -35.24 9.20
N TYR A 123 21.76 -34.70 8.12
CA TYR A 123 22.48 -34.43 6.87
C TYR A 123 23.69 -33.51 7.09
N LEU A 124 23.51 -32.39 7.81
CA LEU A 124 24.59 -31.45 8.07
C LEU A 124 25.75 -32.06 8.88
N ILE A 125 25.42 -32.94 9.83
CA ILE A 125 26.43 -33.65 10.63
C ILE A 125 27.21 -34.65 9.77
N GLN A 126 26.51 -35.46 8.97
CA GLN A 126 27.12 -36.51 8.16
C GLN A 126 27.99 -35.96 7.03
N ASN A 127 27.64 -34.79 6.49
CA ASN A 127 28.30 -34.21 5.31
C ASN A 127 29.22 -33.03 5.64
N LYS A 128 29.56 -32.80 6.92
CA LYS A 128 30.27 -31.61 7.39
C LYS A 128 31.51 -31.21 6.57
N ALA A 129 32.24 -32.18 6.02
CA ALA A 129 33.45 -31.95 5.22
C ALA A 129 33.20 -31.53 3.76
N SER A 130 31.98 -31.71 3.23
CA SER A 130 31.63 -31.51 1.81
C SER A 130 30.51 -30.49 1.57
N LEU A 131 30.03 -29.83 2.63
CA LEU A 131 29.02 -28.78 2.54
C LEU A 131 29.57 -27.54 1.82
N ASP A 132 28.78 -26.95 0.91
CA ASP A 132 29.06 -25.60 0.43
C ASP A 132 28.88 -24.60 1.60
N PRO A 133 29.68 -23.51 1.67
CA PRO A 133 29.55 -22.50 2.72
C PRO A 133 28.14 -21.93 2.92
N ILE A 134 27.27 -21.95 1.89
CA ILE A 134 25.89 -21.49 2.00
C ILE A 134 24.95 -22.52 2.64
N GLU A 135 25.31 -23.80 2.64
CA GLU A 135 24.53 -24.86 3.27
C GLU A 135 24.57 -24.71 4.81
N GLY A 136 23.44 -24.97 5.44
CA GLY A 136 23.29 -24.85 6.90
C GLY A 136 21.93 -24.29 7.32
N ILE A 137 21.80 -24.02 8.61
CA ILE A 137 20.60 -23.42 9.20
C ILE A 137 20.79 -21.91 9.29
N TRP A 138 19.80 -21.14 8.87
CA TRP A 138 19.82 -19.69 8.82
C TRP A 138 18.58 -19.11 9.50
N SER A 139 18.71 -18.02 10.25
CA SER A 139 17.62 -17.43 11.01
C SER A 139 17.54 -15.91 10.89
N THR A 140 16.30 -15.39 10.92
CA THR A 140 16.00 -13.96 11.11
C THR A 140 15.44 -13.66 12.50
N GLY A 141 15.56 -14.60 13.45
CA GLY A 141 14.90 -14.58 14.76
C GLY A 141 13.45 -15.10 14.74
N ILE A 142 12.64 -14.65 13.78
CA ILE A 142 11.23 -15.09 13.62
C ILE A 142 11.06 -16.24 12.60
N TYR A 143 12.02 -16.40 11.69
CA TYR A 143 12.11 -17.53 10.76
C TYR A 143 13.39 -18.31 11.00
N GLU A 144 13.34 -19.61 10.76
CA GLU A 144 14.50 -20.48 10.62
C GLU A 144 14.33 -21.30 9.34
N VAL A 145 15.36 -21.34 8.50
CA VAL A 145 15.38 -22.11 7.26
C VAL A 145 16.60 -23.02 7.21
N GLY A 146 16.43 -24.18 6.60
CA GLY A 146 17.54 -25.02 6.17
C GLY A 146 17.89 -24.71 4.72
N VAL A 147 19.17 -24.47 4.43
CA VAL A 147 19.69 -24.29 3.07
C VAL A 147 20.49 -25.52 2.68
N VAL A 148 20.14 -26.12 1.55
CA VAL A 148 20.74 -27.35 1.02
C VAL A 148 20.90 -27.25 -0.50
N LYS A 149 21.82 -28.02 -1.08
CA LYS A 149 21.86 -28.21 -2.54
C LYS A 149 20.52 -28.70 -3.08
N ASP A 150 20.12 -28.11 -4.20
CA ASP A 150 18.93 -28.47 -4.96
C ASP A 150 19.30 -29.52 -6.03
N ILE A 151 18.46 -29.69 -7.07
CA ILE A 151 18.66 -30.67 -8.16
C ILE A 151 20.07 -30.58 -8.79
N LYS A 152 20.61 -29.37 -8.96
CA LYS A 152 21.94 -29.15 -9.53
C LYS A 152 22.96 -28.71 -8.46
N PRO A 153 24.25 -29.04 -8.60
CA PRO A 153 25.28 -28.70 -7.60
C PRO A 153 25.48 -27.20 -7.35
N ASP A 154 25.15 -26.36 -8.33
CA ASP A 154 25.22 -24.89 -8.29
C ASP A 154 23.91 -24.23 -7.83
N GLN A 155 22.87 -25.03 -7.56
CA GLN A 155 21.56 -24.58 -7.11
C GLN A 155 21.35 -24.95 -5.65
N PHE A 156 20.73 -24.06 -4.91
CA PHE A 156 20.40 -24.23 -3.50
C PHE A 156 18.96 -23.85 -3.26
N MET A 157 18.36 -24.54 -2.30
CA MET A 157 17.00 -24.31 -1.87
C MET A 157 17.00 -24.10 -0.36
N ALA A 158 16.31 -23.05 0.08
CA ALA A 158 16.00 -22.81 1.47
C ALA A 158 14.57 -23.27 1.75
N PHE A 159 14.39 -24.08 2.79
CA PHE A 159 13.08 -24.52 3.23
C PHE A 159 12.86 -24.18 4.70
N VAL A 160 11.62 -23.90 5.07
CA VAL A 160 11.25 -23.48 6.42
C VAL A 160 11.43 -24.63 7.42
N LEU A 161 12.19 -24.38 8.47
CA LEU A 161 12.27 -25.21 9.67
C LEU A 161 11.33 -24.69 10.75
N LYS A 162 11.27 -23.36 10.93
CA LYS A 162 10.43 -22.67 11.91
C LYS A 162 9.90 -21.35 11.34
N ALA A 163 8.63 -21.04 11.59
CA ALA A 163 7.94 -19.86 11.10
C ALA A 163 6.70 -19.52 11.95
N ASP A 164 5.86 -18.58 11.48
CA ASP A 164 4.60 -18.19 12.11
C ASP A 164 3.54 -19.32 12.15
N SER A 165 3.69 -20.36 11.32
CA SER A 165 2.73 -21.47 11.20
C SER A 165 1.31 -21.02 10.81
N VAL A 166 1.22 -19.85 10.19
CA VAL A 166 -0.01 -19.26 9.67
C VAL A 166 0.11 -19.03 8.17
N ARG A 167 1.16 -18.32 7.74
CA ARG A 167 1.44 -18.10 6.32
C ARG A 167 2.50 -19.08 5.85
N TRP A 168 3.51 -19.30 6.68
CA TRP A 168 4.60 -20.21 6.41
C TRP A 168 4.56 -21.43 7.31
N MET A 169 4.55 -22.61 6.71
CA MET A 169 4.58 -23.90 7.38
C MET A 169 5.95 -24.54 7.21
N PRO A 170 6.35 -25.44 8.14
CA PRO A 170 7.54 -26.25 7.95
C PRO A 170 7.59 -26.92 6.57
N GLN A 171 8.80 -27.13 6.08
CA GLN A 171 9.15 -27.74 4.80
C GLN A 171 8.91 -26.90 3.55
N GLN A 172 8.19 -25.77 3.65
CA GLN A 172 7.93 -24.92 2.49
C GLN A 172 9.18 -24.22 1.97
N VAL A 173 9.29 -24.06 0.66
CA VAL A 173 10.43 -23.41 0.02
C VAL A 173 10.36 -21.89 0.20
N LYS A 174 11.35 -21.31 0.89
CA LYS A 174 11.40 -19.88 1.21
C LYS A 174 12.17 -19.05 0.19
N PHE A 175 13.28 -19.58 -0.31
CA PHE A 175 14.04 -18.97 -1.41
C PHE A 175 14.89 -20.02 -2.13
N ARG A 176 15.24 -19.73 -3.39
CA ARG A 176 16.20 -20.50 -4.20
C ARG A 176 17.35 -19.60 -4.62
N LEU A 177 18.53 -20.18 -4.68
CA LEU A 177 19.77 -19.50 -5.05
C LEU A 177 20.47 -20.29 -6.14
N MET A 178 20.94 -19.61 -7.17
CA MET A 178 21.77 -20.21 -8.22
C MET A 178 23.10 -19.47 -8.29
N LYS A 179 24.19 -20.20 -8.05
CA LYS A 179 25.55 -19.66 -8.01
C LYS A 179 26.02 -19.33 -9.42
N GLN A 180 26.40 -18.09 -9.67
CA GLN A 180 26.87 -17.60 -10.97
C GLN A 180 28.06 -16.65 -10.77
N GLY A 181 29.27 -17.07 -11.17
CA GLY A 181 30.46 -16.20 -11.17
C GLY A 181 30.81 -15.58 -9.81
N GLY A 182 30.57 -16.29 -8.70
CA GLY A 182 30.79 -15.78 -7.33
C GLY A 182 29.63 -14.98 -6.74
N GLN A 183 28.56 -14.74 -7.51
CA GLN A 183 27.30 -14.15 -7.07
C GLN A 183 26.18 -15.19 -7.06
N TYR A 184 24.98 -14.78 -6.64
CA TYR A 184 23.79 -15.62 -6.65
C TYR A 184 22.64 -14.93 -7.38
N LYS A 185 22.03 -15.63 -8.34
CA LYS A 185 20.68 -15.31 -8.80
C LYS A 185 19.68 -15.82 -7.77
N THR A 186 18.71 -14.99 -7.40
CA THR A 186 17.76 -15.26 -6.32
C THR A 186 16.33 -15.39 -6.83
N ILE A 187 15.59 -16.29 -6.18
CA ILE A 187 14.13 -16.34 -6.20
C ILE A 187 13.72 -16.35 -4.73
N TYR A 188 13.05 -15.31 -4.28
CA TYR A 188 12.68 -15.13 -2.87
C TYR A 188 11.17 -14.99 -2.74
N PHE A 189 10.54 -15.75 -1.85
CA PHE A 189 9.09 -15.68 -1.65
C PHE A 189 8.76 -14.80 -0.44
N SER A 190 7.95 -13.77 -0.67
CA SER A 190 7.61 -12.75 0.33
C SER A 190 6.97 -13.33 1.60
N GLY A 191 7.25 -12.74 2.76
CA GLY A 191 6.70 -13.19 4.04
C GLY A 191 5.19 -13.02 4.19
N GLY A 192 4.60 -12.04 3.51
CA GLY A 192 3.17 -11.73 3.61
C GLY A 192 2.30 -12.60 2.71
N ASP A 193 2.57 -12.57 1.41
CA ASP A 193 1.68 -13.12 0.37
C ASP A 193 2.36 -14.15 -0.55
N HIS A 194 3.60 -14.51 -0.24
CA HIS A 194 4.40 -15.49 -0.97
C HIS A 194 4.68 -15.09 -2.44
N SER A 195 4.49 -13.82 -2.79
CA SER A 195 4.87 -13.30 -4.10
C SER A 195 6.37 -13.50 -4.35
N GLU A 196 6.68 -13.93 -5.57
CA GLU A 196 8.05 -14.13 -6.06
C GLU A 196 8.77 -12.79 -6.23
N GLN A 197 10.00 -12.71 -5.73
CA GLN A 197 10.87 -11.55 -5.73
C GLN A 197 12.29 -11.96 -6.16
N HIS A 198 13.05 -11.02 -6.71
CA HIS A 198 14.43 -11.26 -7.18
C HIS A 198 15.44 -10.29 -6.54
N PRO A 199 15.57 -10.24 -5.21
CA PRO A 199 16.49 -9.31 -4.55
C PRO A 199 17.95 -9.69 -4.77
N THR A 200 18.84 -8.71 -4.88
CA THR A 200 20.28 -8.95 -4.82
C THR A 200 20.63 -9.60 -3.48
N LEU A 201 21.44 -10.68 -3.51
CA LEU A 201 22.00 -11.30 -2.32
C LEU A 201 23.45 -10.90 -2.13
N ILE A 202 23.77 -10.30 -0.99
CA ILE A 202 25.15 -10.11 -0.53
C ILE A 202 25.42 -11.18 0.55
N LYS A 203 26.37 -12.09 0.26
CA LYS A 203 26.83 -13.09 1.23
C LYS A 203 28.11 -12.60 1.90
N ASP A 204 28.09 -12.46 3.21
CA ASP A 204 29.26 -12.11 4.02
C ASP A 204 29.38 -13.08 5.20
N ALA A 205 30.37 -13.99 5.12
CA ALA A 205 30.60 -15.07 6.07
C ALA A 205 29.29 -15.82 6.47
N ASP A 206 28.82 -15.57 7.71
CA ASP A 206 27.63 -16.14 8.33
C ASP A 206 26.38 -15.23 8.21
N THR A 207 26.36 -14.33 7.22
CA THR A 207 25.24 -13.44 6.90
C THR A 207 24.81 -13.58 5.45
N LEU A 208 23.51 -13.74 5.21
CA LEU A 208 22.87 -13.56 3.90
C LEU A 208 22.02 -12.29 3.96
N ASP A 209 22.41 -11.27 3.21
CA ASP A 209 21.72 -9.97 3.17
C ASP A 209 20.93 -9.84 1.87
N PHE A 210 19.59 -9.86 1.98
CA PHE A 210 18.66 -9.63 0.87
C PHE A 210 18.12 -8.19 0.85
N GLY A 211 18.84 -7.23 1.49
CA GLY A 211 18.44 -5.83 1.59
C GLY A 211 17.12 -5.68 2.33
N PHE A 212 16.10 -5.15 1.66
CA PHE A 212 14.75 -4.96 2.21
C PHE A 212 14.13 -6.26 2.75
N PHE A 213 14.50 -7.43 2.21
CA PHE A 213 13.95 -8.73 2.61
C PHE A 213 14.67 -9.38 3.80
N LYS A 214 15.34 -8.57 4.62
CA LYS A 214 16.05 -8.92 5.87
C LYS A 214 17.37 -9.66 5.68
N LYS A 215 18.17 -9.60 6.75
CA LYS A 215 19.40 -10.35 6.93
C LYS A 215 19.12 -11.67 7.65
N TRP A 216 19.71 -12.75 7.14
CA TRP A 216 19.68 -14.07 7.75
C TRP A 216 21.06 -14.39 8.33
N VAL A 217 21.10 -14.89 9.55
CA VAL A 217 22.34 -15.24 10.26
C VAL A 217 22.44 -16.75 10.44
N LYS A 218 23.63 -17.32 10.21
CA LYS A 218 23.88 -18.75 10.34
C LYS A 218 23.77 -19.21 11.80
N ALA A 219 22.96 -20.24 12.06
CA ALA A 219 22.81 -20.87 13.38
C ALA A 219 23.85 -22.01 13.57
N PRO A 220 24.32 -22.29 14.80
CA PRO A 220 23.89 -21.75 16.09
C PRO A 220 24.84 -20.66 16.60
N LYS A 221 24.68 -19.42 16.15
CA LYS A 221 25.16 -18.27 16.94
C LYS A 221 24.06 -17.85 17.90
N PRO A 222 24.33 -17.60 19.19
CA PRO A 222 23.36 -16.93 20.04
C PRO A 222 23.17 -15.52 19.47
N LEU A 223 21.99 -15.24 18.90
CA LEU A 223 21.63 -13.86 18.62
C LEU A 223 21.47 -13.15 19.97
N ASN A 224 22.53 -12.48 20.43
CA ASN A 224 22.43 -11.31 21.32
C ASN A 224 21.86 -10.09 20.59
N THR A 225 21.07 -10.33 19.55
CA THR A 225 20.25 -9.33 18.89
C THR A 225 18.83 -9.82 19.05
N THR A 226 18.24 -9.47 20.19
CA THR A 226 16.83 -9.15 20.24
C THR A 226 16.63 -8.12 19.14
N LEU A 227 16.29 -8.56 17.92
CA LEU A 227 15.65 -7.72 16.94
C LEU A 227 14.37 -7.30 17.65
N LYS A 228 14.44 -6.16 18.34
CA LYS A 228 13.29 -5.49 18.91
C LYS A 228 12.26 -5.54 17.81
N ASN A 229 11.11 -6.15 18.09
CA ASN A 229 9.93 -6.01 17.25
C ASN A 229 9.93 -4.56 16.79
N GLU A 230 10.09 -4.34 15.48
CA GLU A 230 10.10 -3.00 14.91
C GLU A 230 8.91 -2.30 15.53
N LYS A 231 9.18 -1.31 16.41
CA LYS A 231 8.10 -0.59 17.06
C LYS A 231 7.23 -0.10 15.93
N GLU A 232 5.93 -0.39 16.01
CA GLU A 232 4.95 0.11 15.06
C GLU A 232 5.25 1.59 14.82
N ILE A 233 5.47 1.95 13.55
CA ILE A 233 5.85 3.31 13.20
C ILE A 233 4.71 4.21 13.64
N ASP A 234 4.98 5.09 14.61
CA ASP A 234 3.99 6.03 15.10
C ASP A 234 3.74 7.11 14.04
N LEU A 235 2.67 6.90 13.28
CA LEU A 235 2.16 7.79 12.23
C LEU A 235 1.18 8.85 12.78
N SER A 236 1.13 9.08 14.09
CA SER A 236 0.32 10.16 14.64
C SER A 236 0.92 11.55 14.34
N PRO A 237 0.06 12.58 14.17
CA PRO A 237 0.51 13.97 14.00
C PRO A 237 1.25 14.47 15.25
N LYS A 238 2.32 15.26 15.05
CA LYS A 238 3.15 15.80 16.14
C LYS A 238 3.39 17.29 15.96
N PHE A 239 3.34 18.03 17.06
CA PHE A 239 3.56 19.47 17.09
C PHE A 239 4.72 19.77 18.05
N ARG A 240 5.73 20.49 17.58
CA ARG A 240 6.92 20.82 18.37
C ARG A 240 7.29 22.28 18.17
N ILE A 241 7.60 22.97 19.27
CA ILE A 241 8.29 24.25 19.23
C ILE A 241 9.78 23.93 19.09
N LEU A 242 10.42 24.40 18.02
CA LEU A 242 11.84 24.16 17.77
C LEU A 242 12.71 25.24 18.42
N ASP A 243 12.24 26.49 18.36
CA ASP A 243 12.84 27.67 18.98
C ASP A 243 11.79 28.79 19.08
N ASP A 244 12.22 29.99 19.50
CA ASP A 244 11.35 31.15 19.73
C ASP A 244 10.63 31.64 18.46
N GLU A 245 11.12 31.31 17.27
CA GLU A 245 10.55 31.75 16.00
C GLU A 245 9.89 30.63 15.21
N THR A 246 10.28 29.37 15.45
CA THR A 246 9.98 28.24 14.57
C THR A 246 9.21 27.12 15.27
N VAL A 247 8.13 26.71 14.63
CA VAL A 247 7.32 25.55 14.99
C VAL A 247 7.39 24.49 13.90
N LEU A 248 7.43 23.23 14.29
CA LEU A 248 7.31 22.07 13.42
C LEU A 248 5.98 21.36 13.65
N PHE A 249 5.26 21.10 12.57
CA PHE A 249 4.09 20.24 12.53
C PHE A 249 4.36 19.05 11.61
N GLU A 250 4.65 17.88 12.20
CA GLU A 250 4.82 16.62 11.49
C GLU A 250 3.44 15.99 11.24
N MET A 251 3.14 15.70 9.98
CA MET A 251 1.92 15.00 9.60
C MET A 251 2.29 13.81 8.72
N PRO A 252 2.72 12.67 9.31
CA PRO A 252 3.31 11.57 8.55
C PRO A 252 2.29 10.71 7.78
N SER A 253 0.99 10.86 8.02
CA SER A 253 -0.06 10.14 7.29
C SER A 253 -1.41 10.83 7.38
N PHE A 254 -2.22 10.75 6.32
CA PHE A 254 -3.66 11.04 6.36
C PHE A 254 -4.52 9.78 6.20
N GLY A 255 -3.92 8.58 6.28
CA GLY A 255 -4.50 7.32 5.81
C GLY A 255 -5.65 6.76 6.64
N LYS A 256 -5.92 7.32 7.82
CA LYS A 256 -7.00 6.88 8.72
C LYS A 256 -7.89 8.05 9.08
N LEU A 257 -9.22 7.87 9.02
CA LEU A 257 -10.18 8.88 9.46
C LEU A 257 -10.05 9.17 10.96
N ASP A 258 -9.58 8.21 11.76
CA ASP A 258 -9.27 8.38 13.18
C ASP A 258 -8.19 9.45 13.44
N TYR A 259 -7.41 9.86 12.44
CA TYR A 259 -6.45 10.97 12.59
C TYR A 259 -7.12 12.36 12.55
N VAL A 260 -8.36 12.49 12.08
CA VAL A 260 -9.04 13.78 11.96
C VAL A 260 -9.21 14.47 13.31
N ALA A 261 -9.80 13.79 14.30
CA ALA A 261 -10.06 14.39 15.61
C ALA A 261 -8.78 14.70 16.41
N PRO A 262 -7.78 13.79 16.51
CA PRO A 262 -6.50 14.10 17.16
C PRO A 262 -5.75 15.25 16.50
N THR A 263 -5.72 15.32 15.16
CA THR A 263 -5.05 16.43 14.46
C THR A 263 -5.74 17.77 14.75
N ALA A 264 -7.07 17.81 14.69
CA ALA A 264 -7.85 19.00 15.01
C ALA A 264 -7.65 19.45 16.48
N ALA A 265 -7.61 18.49 17.41
CA ALA A 265 -7.34 18.76 18.82
C ALA A 265 -5.93 19.30 19.05
N LEU A 266 -4.93 18.76 18.34
CA LEU A 266 -3.54 19.23 18.41
C LEU A 266 -3.40 20.66 17.87
N ILE A 267 -4.09 20.99 16.76
CA ILE A 267 -4.13 22.36 16.22
C ILE A 267 -4.77 23.31 17.23
N LYS A 268 -5.94 22.95 17.79
CA LYS A 268 -6.65 23.78 18.77
C LYS A 268 -5.83 24.01 20.03
N LYS A 269 -5.18 22.97 20.56
CA LYS A 269 -4.30 23.07 21.74
C LYS A 269 -3.17 24.06 21.54
N ASN A 270 -2.64 24.17 20.31
CA ASN A 270 -1.51 25.01 19.98
C ASN A 270 -1.91 26.31 19.22
N GLU A 271 -3.19 26.67 19.22
CA GLU A 271 -3.71 27.84 18.49
C GLU A 271 -2.99 29.14 18.86
N SER A 272 -2.75 29.38 20.16
CA SER A 272 -2.01 30.56 20.62
C SER A 272 -0.58 30.59 20.07
N VAL A 273 0.11 29.44 20.03
CA VAL A 273 1.46 29.33 19.47
C VAL A 273 1.44 29.61 17.96
N LEU A 274 0.51 28.99 17.22
CA LEU A 274 0.36 29.18 15.78
C LEU A 274 0.07 30.64 15.40
N LYS A 275 -0.70 31.37 16.21
CA LYS A 275 -1.01 32.79 16.00
C LYS A 275 0.13 33.75 16.37
N ASN A 276 1.21 33.26 16.98
CA ASN A 276 2.34 34.08 17.43
C ASN A 276 3.69 33.67 16.85
N THR A 277 3.82 32.45 16.31
CA THR A 277 5.06 31.98 15.67
C THR A 277 5.33 32.71 14.35
N LYS A 278 6.61 32.98 14.04
CA LYS A 278 6.98 33.57 12.75
C LYS A 278 7.06 32.54 11.64
N HIS A 279 7.54 31.33 11.96
CA HIS A 279 7.80 30.27 10.99
C HIS A 279 7.11 28.97 11.38
N LEU A 280 6.22 28.50 10.52
CA LEU A 280 5.65 27.15 10.61
C LEU A 280 6.28 26.25 9.55
N ILE A 281 6.94 25.17 9.98
CA ILE A 281 7.37 24.07 9.11
C ILE A 281 6.30 22.97 9.18
N ILE A 282 5.76 22.58 8.03
CA ILE A 282 4.84 21.45 7.89
C ILE A 282 5.60 20.32 7.20
N ASP A 283 5.83 19.23 7.93
CA ASP A 283 6.57 18.07 7.41
C ASP A 283 5.61 17.01 6.88
N LEU A 284 5.60 16.85 5.55
CA LEU A 284 4.83 15.85 4.81
C LEU A 284 5.73 14.80 4.15
N ARG A 285 7.01 14.71 4.53
CA ARG A 285 7.91 13.67 4.01
C ARG A 285 7.32 12.30 4.35
N ASN A 286 7.23 11.44 3.34
CA ASN A 286 6.64 10.11 3.44
C ASN A 286 5.14 10.05 3.77
N ASN A 287 4.42 11.18 3.73
CA ASN A 287 2.97 11.17 3.85
C ASN A 287 2.33 10.76 2.53
N SER A 288 1.91 9.50 2.43
CA SER A 288 1.24 8.92 1.25
C SER A 288 -0.21 9.40 1.03
N GLY A 289 -0.69 10.32 1.86
CA GLY A 289 -2.02 10.90 1.79
C GLY A 289 -3.06 10.10 2.56
N GLY A 290 -4.30 10.09 2.05
CA GLY A 290 -5.48 9.56 2.72
C GLY A 290 -6.65 10.56 2.67
N SER A 291 -7.18 10.98 3.82
CA SER A 291 -8.34 11.89 3.87
C SER A 291 -7.93 13.37 3.95
N VAL A 292 -8.56 14.21 3.12
CA VAL A 292 -8.39 15.68 3.15
C VAL A 292 -8.90 16.32 4.46
N LEU A 293 -9.76 15.61 5.20
CA LEU A 293 -10.30 16.07 6.48
C LEU A 293 -9.23 16.22 7.56
N VAL A 294 -8.09 15.54 7.42
CA VAL A 294 -7.04 15.52 8.44
C VAL A 294 -6.34 16.88 8.53
N TYR A 295 -6.09 17.54 7.40
CA TYR A 295 -5.37 18.82 7.38
C TYR A 295 -6.30 20.05 7.33
N GLU A 296 -7.60 19.88 7.09
CA GLU A 296 -8.55 20.97 6.84
C GLU A 296 -8.50 22.07 7.92
N LYS A 297 -8.36 21.70 9.20
CA LYS A 297 -8.32 22.67 10.32
C LYS A 297 -7.05 23.51 10.37
N LEU A 298 -6.02 23.17 9.59
CA LEU A 298 -4.79 23.95 9.48
C LEU A 298 -4.91 25.06 8.42
N MET A 299 -5.81 24.90 7.44
CA MET A 299 -5.98 25.83 6.30
C MET A 299 -6.16 27.32 6.69
N PRO A 300 -6.87 27.69 7.78
CA PRO A 300 -7.00 29.10 8.17
C PRO A 300 -5.66 29.81 8.43
N TYR A 301 -4.65 29.08 8.92
CA TYR A 301 -3.33 29.67 9.23
C TYR A 301 -2.50 29.92 7.97
N LEU A 302 -2.80 29.22 6.89
CA LEU A 302 -2.14 29.39 5.60
C LEU A 302 -2.82 30.48 4.75
N TYR A 303 -4.04 30.88 5.08
CA TYR A 303 -4.86 31.72 4.23
C TYR A 303 -4.29 33.13 4.02
N THR A 304 -4.18 33.54 2.76
CA THR A 304 -3.82 34.92 2.36
C THR A 304 -4.74 35.50 1.28
N ASN A 305 -5.40 34.63 0.52
CA ASN A 305 -6.40 34.94 -0.49
C ASN A 305 -7.32 33.72 -0.67
N PRO A 306 -8.50 33.88 -1.30
CA PRO A 306 -9.36 32.76 -1.68
C PRO A 306 -8.56 31.63 -2.34
N ILE A 307 -8.82 30.39 -1.93
CA ILE A 307 -8.08 29.20 -2.37
C ILE A 307 -8.97 28.42 -3.34
N LEU A 308 -8.51 28.24 -4.57
CA LEU A 308 -9.16 27.40 -5.56
C LEU A 308 -8.98 25.93 -5.16
N LYS A 309 -10.10 25.22 -5.00
CA LYS A 309 -10.11 23.77 -4.80
C LYS A 309 -10.47 23.08 -6.10
N GLU A 310 -9.57 22.22 -6.55
CA GLU A 310 -9.76 21.44 -7.77
C GLU A 310 -10.97 20.51 -7.66
N GLY A 311 -11.69 20.36 -8.77
CA GLY A 311 -12.82 19.44 -8.86
C GLY A 311 -12.43 18.08 -9.46
N GLY A 312 -13.43 17.22 -9.63
CA GLY A 312 -13.27 15.91 -10.22
C GLY A 312 -14.57 15.31 -10.76
N TYR A 313 -14.41 14.47 -11.79
CA TYR A 313 -15.44 13.58 -12.30
C TYR A 313 -15.36 12.22 -11.62
N VAL A 314 -16.49 11.67 -11.20
CA VAL A 314 -16.60 10.31 -10.67
C VAL A 314 -17.32 9.44 -11.68
N LEU A 315 -16.75 8.27 -11.99
CA LEU A 315 -17.41 7.27 -12.81
C LEU A 315 -18.45 6.52 -11.96
N ALA A 316 -19.72 6.89 -12.10
CA ALA A 316 -20.85 6.48 -11.26
C ALA A 316 -21.40 5.09 -11.62
N THR A 317 -20.54 4.09 -11.82
CA THR A 317 -21.02 2.72 -12.05
C THR A 317 -21.75 2.17 -10.83
N ALA A 318 -22.64 1.19 -11.04
CA ALA A 318 -23.35 0.51 -9.94
C ALA A 318 -22.36 -0.03 -8.90
N GLU A 319 -21.23 -0.53 -9.41
CA GLU A 319 -20.16 -1.13 -8.67
C GLU A 319 -19.30 -0.13 -7.87
N ASN A 320 -18.95 1.02 -8.44
CA ASN A 320 -18.24 2.09 -7.72
C ASN A 320 -19.12 2.70 -6.62
N ILE A 321 -20.41 2.91 -6.91
CA ILE A 321 -21.38 3.39 -5.91
C ILE A 321 -21.47 2.41 -4.74
N ARG A 322 -21.58 1.11 -5.02
CA ARG A 322 -21.72 0.07 -3.99
C ARG A 322 -20.45 -0.08 -3.15
N ASP A 323 -19.28 -0.16 -3.79
CA ASP A 323 -18.03 -0.55 -3.11
C ASP A 323 -17.22 0.65 -2.57
N GLY A 324 -17.47 1.86 -3.07
CA GLY A 324 -16.82 3.10 -2.64
C GLY A 324 -17.74 3.98 -1.79
N TYR A 325 -18.85 4.41 -2.37
CA TYR A 325 -19.66 5.53 -1.84
C TYR A 325 -20.80 5.11 -0.90
N SER A 326 -21.16 3.82 -0.86
CA SER A 326 -22.20 3.31 0.04
C SER A 326 -21.67 2.92 1.43
N LYS A 327 -20.38 3.15 1.70
CA LYS A 327 -19.75 2.89 3.01
C LYS A 327 -20.19 3.94 4.02
N GLU A 328 -20.47 3.49 5.24
CA GLU A 328 -20.77 4.38 6.35
C GLU A 328 -19.52 4.56 7.23
N TYR A 329 -19.35 5.78 7.73
CA TYR A 329 -18.23 6.19 8.57
C TYR A 329 -18.80 6.75 9.88
N PRO A 330 -19.12 5.91 10.88
CA PRO A 330 -19.69 6.35 12.14
C PRO A 330 -18.73 7.24 12.96
N GLU A 331 -17.42 7.16 12.71
CA GLU A 331 -16.36 7.91 13.39
C GLU A 331 -16.28 9.39 13.02
N VAL A 332 -16.85 9.82 11.88
CA VAL A 332 -16.84 11.24 11.45
C VAL A 332 -18.05 12.01 11.97
N SER A 333 -18.02 13.35 11.94
CA SER A 333 -19.16 14.17 12.40
C SER A 333 -20.44 14.01 11.55
N ASP A 334 -21.60 14.36 12.11
CA ASP A 334 -22.88 14.37 11.37
C ASP A 334 -22.86 15.22 10.11
N SER A 335 -22.19 16.38 10.16
CA SER A 335 -22.04 17.26 9.00
C SER A 335 -21.34 16.52 7.85
N ILE A 336 -20.23 15.83 8.14
CA ILE A 336 -19.47 15.07 7.15
C ILE A 336 -20.29 13.88 6.64
N ARG A 337 -21.00 13.16 7.52
CA ARG A 337 -21.90 12.07 7.11
C ARG A 337 -22.99 12.55 6.16
N ASN A 338 -23.55 13.74 6.40
CA ASN A 338 -24.59 14.31 5.54
C ASN A 338 -24.03 14.67 4.15
N VAL A 339 -22.77 15.13 4.06
CA VAL A 339 -22.08 15.31 2.77
C VAL A 339 -21.94 13.98 2.04
N PHE A 340 -21.43 12.92 2.69
CA PHE A 340 -21.30 11.60 2.06
C PHE A 340 -22.66 11.03 1.61
N LYS A 341 -23.72 11.22 2.39
CA LYS A 341 -25.08 10.81 2.01
C LYS A 341 -25.58 11.58 0.78
N LYS A 342 -25.32 12.89 0.71
CA LYS A 342 -25.66 13.71 -0.45
C LYS A 342 -24.92 13.23 -1.69
N ASP A 343 -23.61 13.04 -1.60
CA ASP A 343 -22.78 12.55 -2.70
C ASP A 343 -23.27 11.18 -3.21
N LEU A 344 -23.59 10.26 -2.29
CA LEU A 344 -24.17 8.96 -2.63
C LEU A 344 -25.52 9.09 -3.36
N MET A 345 -26.42 9.96 -2.90
CA MET A 345 -27.71 10.19 -3.56
C MET A 345 -27.53 10.78 -4.96
N THR A 346 -26.62 11.74 -5.11
CA THR A 346 -26.28 12.33 -6.40
C THR A 346 -25.72 11.28 -7.37
N LEU A 347 -24.75 10.46 -6.95
CA LEU A 347 -24.21 9.40 -7.80
C LEU A 347 -25.26 8.34 -8.18
N LYS A 348 -26.19 8.00 -7.27
CA LYS A 348 -27.30 7.09 -7.59
C LYS A 348 -28.22 7.66 -8.67
N ALA A 349 -28.46 8.97 -8.69
CA ALA A 349 -29.27 9.62 -9.71
C ALA A 349 -28.58 9.66 -11.08
N HIS A 350 -27.24 9.72 -11.10
CA HIS A 350 -26.41 9.75 -12.31
C HIS A 350 -25.74 8.41 -12.61
N LYS A 351 -26.39 7.30 -12.24
CA LYS A 351 -25.81 5.96 -12.34
C LYS A 351 -25.44 5.62 -13.80
N GLY A 352 -24.17 5.28 -14.02
CA GLY A 352 -23.61 4.94 -15.33
C GLY A 352 -22.88 6.09 -16.02
N GLU A 353 -22.99 7.32 -15.51
CA GLU A 353 -22.35 8.50 -16.08
C GLU A 353 -20.95 8.73 -15.51
N LEU A 354 -20.12 9.43 -16.27
CA LEU A 354 -18.95 10.14 -15.74
C LEU A 354 -19.42 11.50 -15.22
N TYR A 355 -19.77 11.57 -13.94
CA TYR A 355 -20.48 12.70 -13.35
C TYR A 355 -19.54 13.66 -12.62
N LYS A 356 -19.73 14.98 -12.80
CA LYS A 356 -18.97 16.01 -12.09
C LYS A 356 -19.46 16.14 -10.65
N LEU A 357 -19.09 15.17 -9.81
CA LEU A 357 -19.49 15.13 -8.40
C LEU A 357 -18.86 16.27 -7.60
N TYR A 358 -17.59 16.54 -7.85
CA TYR A 358 -16.83 17.58 -7.16
C TYR A 358 -16.66 18.77 -8.11
N PRO A 359 -17.48 19.84 -7.98
CA PRO A 359 -17.25 21.05 -8.73
C PRO A 359 -15.95 21.72 -8.27
N VAL A 360 -15.40 22.58 -9.13
CA VAL A 360 -14.38 23.54 -8.70
C VAL A 360 -15.02 24.43 -7.65
N ASP A 361 -14.34 24.61 -6.53
CA ASP A 361 -14.83 25.42 -5.41
C ASP A 361 -13.78 26.46 -5.01
N THR A 362 -14.18 27.46 -4.23
CA THR A 362 -13.29 28.48 -3.70
C THR A 362 -13.46 28.57 -2.19
N ILE A 363 -12.44 28.11 -1.46
CA ILE A 363 -12.40 28.21 0.00
C ILE A 363 -12.10 29.67 0.38
N LYS A 364 -12.93 30.22 1.25
CA LYS A 364 -12.75 31.57 1.83
C LYS A 364 -12.79 31.50 3.35
N PHE A 365 -11.86 32.20 3.98
CA PHE A 365 -11.88 32.45 5.42
C PHE A 365 -12.08 33.93 5.69
N ASN A 366 -12.70 34.26 6.83
CA ASN A 366 -13.04 35.63 7.20
C ASN A 366 -11.85 36.44 7.72
N THR A 367 -10.70 35.79 7.94
CA THR A 367 -9.55 36.41 8.59
C THR A 367 -8.28 35.92 7.94
N VAL A 368 -7.42 36.87 7.58
CA VAL A 368 -6.02 36.63 7.22
C VAL A 368 -5.20 36.88 8.48
N TYR A 369 -4.66 35.82 9.08
CA TYR A 369 -3.80 35.97 10.25
C TYR A 369 -2.45 36.57 9.82
N LYS A 370 -1.84 37.42 10.66
CA LYS A 370 -0.45 37.87 10.42
C LYS A 370 0.51 36.69 10.48
N ASN A 371 0.40 35.89 11.54
CA ASN A 371 1.22 34.71 11.79
C ASN A 371 0.50 33.40 11.43
N PRO A 372 1.23 32.34 11.04
CA PRO A 372 2.67 32.35 10.76
C PRO A 372 3.02 33.31 9.61
N GLU A 373 4.15 34.01 9.70
CA GLU A 373 4.59 34.96 8.67
C GLU A 373 5.13 34.21 7.44
N ARG A 374 5.84 33.10 7.67
CA ARG A 374 6.31 32.17 6.65
C ARG A 374 5.91 30.73 6.99
N ILE A 375 5.59 29.95 5.96
CA ILE A 375 5.17 28.56 6.06
C ILE A 375 5.97 27.72 5.07
N SER A 376 6.71 26.75 5.58
CA SER A 376 7.54 25.87 4.75
C SER A 376 7.00 24.46 4.75
N PHE A 377 6.74 23.89 3.58
CA PHE A 377 6.40 22.48 3.44
C PHE A 377 7.64 21.67 3.13
N LEU A 378 7.86 20.55 3.84
CA LEU A 378 8.87 19.55 3.48
C LEU A 378 8.19 18.38 2.76
N VAL A 379 8.63 18.08 1.54
CA VAL A 379 8.00 17.10 0.66
C VAL A 379 9.03 16.23 -0.05
N ASN A 380 8.73 14.96 -0.25
CA ASN A 380 9.60 14.05 -1.00
C ASN A 380 8.78 13.19 -1.98
N ARG A 381 9.47 12.28 -2.69
CA ARG A 381 8.83 11.38 -3.67
C ARG A 381 7.74 10.45 -3.10
N ASN A 382 7.68 10.33 -1.77
CA ASN A 382 6.66 9.55 -1.06
C ASN A 382 5.47 10.40 -0.60
N THR A 383 5.51 11.73 -0.75
CA THR A 383 4.38 12.63 -0.47
C THR A 383 3.32 12.46 -1.56
N GLY A 384 2.14 11.92 -1.23
CA GLY A 384 1.16 11.47 -2.22
C GLY A 384 -0.29 11.82 -1.93
N SER A 385 -1.17 11.69 -2.94
CA SER A 385 -2.63 11.69 -2.75
C SER A 385 -3.13 12.96 -2.03
N ALA A 386 -3.93 12.84 -0.97
CA ALA A 386 -4.42 13.99 -0.21
C ALA A 386 -3.31 14.94 0.31
N ALA A 387 -2.07 14.46 0.50
CA ALA A 387 -0.96 15.34 0.83
C ALA A 387 -0.59 16.25 -0.35
N GLU A 388 -0.67 15.76 -1.59
CA GLU A 388 -0.46 16.58 -2.79
C GLU A 388 -1.64 17.54 -3.03
N LEU A 389 -2.88 17.15 -2.70
CA LEU A 389 -4.02 18.08 -2.69
C LEU A 389 -3.79 19.22 -1.70
N PHE A 390 -3.29 18.92 -0.50
CA PHE A 390 -2.91 19.95 0.48
C PHE A 390 -1.84 20.89 -0.09
N LEU A 391 -0.84 20.38 -0.81
CA LEU A 391 0.19 21.20 -1.45
C LEU A 391 -0.38 22.12 -2.54
N LEU A 392 -1.31 21.62 -3.38
CA LEU A 392 -1.98 22.45 -4.40
C LEU A 392 -2.82 23.57 -3.80
N GLU A 393 -3.47 23.32 -2.67
CA GLU A 393 -4.22 24.32 -1.93
C GLU A 393 -3.27 25.31 -1.22
N ALA A 394 -2.24 24.81 -0.56
CA ALA A 394 -1.28 25.60 0.22
C ALA A 394 -0.44 26.54 -0.64
N LYS A 395 0.03 26.09 -1.82
CA LYS A 395 0.91 26.90 -2.69
C LYS A 395 0.27 28.16 -3.24
N GLN A 396 -1.05 28.29 -3.12
CA GLN A 396 -1.78 29.51 -3.50
C GLN A 396 -1.60 30.63 -2.47
N SER A 397 -1.02 30.33 -1.30
CA SER A 397 -0.73 31.32 -0.27
C SER A 397 0.60 32.01 -0.49
N LYS A 398 0.62 33.33 -0.33
CA LYS A 398 1.84 34.15 -0.39
C LYS A 398 2.85 33.87 0.74
N LYS A 399 2.45 33.13 1.77
CA LYS A 399 3.31 32.76 2.90
C LYS A 399 4.02 31.42 2.69
N VAL A 400 3.60 30.64 1.70
CA VAL A 400 4.00 29.25 1.54
C VAL A 400 5.18 29.12 0.56
N LYS A 401 6.18 28.33 0.94
CA LYS A 401 7.19 27.76 0.03
C LYS A 401 7.30 26.25 0.26
N ILE A 402 7.43 25.48 -0.82
CA ILE A 402 7.61 24.03 -0.81
C ILE A 402 9.10 23.70 -0.98
N TYR A 403 9.63 22.86 -0.11
CA TYR A 403 11.03 22.45 -0.08
C TYR A 403 11.16 20.93 -0.19
N GLY A 404 12.19 20.46 -0.90
CA GLY A 404 12.57 19.05 -0.93
C GLY A 404 12.71 18.51 -2.34
N GLU A 405 11.96 17.46 -2.66
CA GLU A 405 11.89 16.84 -3.99
C GLU A 405 10.50 16.99 -4.57
N ASN A 406 10.31 16.63 -5.84
CA ASN A 406 8.97 16.47 -6.37
C ASN A 406 8.18 15.46 -5.52
N SER A 407 6.88 15.72 -5.35
CA SER A 407 5.97 14.76 -4.73
C SER A 407 5.72 13.53 -5.63
N SER A 408 4.82 12.65 -5.19
CA SER A 408 4.64 11.32 -5.81
C SER A 408 3.97 11.35 -7.19
N GLY A 409 3.08 12.32 -7.43
CA GLY A 409 2.22 12.32 -8.61
C GLY A 409 1.13 11.26 -8.53
N ALA A 410 0.27 11.35 -7.52
CA ALA A 410 -0.84 10.42 -7.29
C ALA A 410 -2.12 11.21 -6.99
N ILE A 411 -2.54 12.13 -7.87
CA ILE A 411 -3.73 12.99 -7.66
C ILE A 411 -4.56 13.26 -8.91
N ASP A 412 -4.21 12.64 -10.03
CA ASP A 412 -5.00 12.77 -11.26
C ASP A 412 -6.17 11.80 -11.30
N TYR A 413 -5.98 10.62 -10.69
CA TYR A 413 -7.04 9.67 -10.40
C TYR A 413 -7.09 9.43 -8.89
N THR A 414 -8.25 9.56 -8.28
CA THR A 414 -8.45 9.49 -6.82
C THR A 414 -9.74 8.73 -6.48
N GLU A 415 -10.18 8.77 -5.22
CA GLU A 415 -11.33 7.99 -4.71
C GLU A 415 -11.09 6.48 -4.80
N PHE A 416 -10.40 5.98 -3.78
CA PHE A 416 -9.93 4.60 -3.68
C PHE A 416 -11.08 3.61 -3.46
N ILE A 417 -11.46 2.89 -4.50
CA ILE A 417 -12.44 1.81 -4.42
C ILE A 417 -11.76 0.54 -3.96
N THR A 418 -12.36 -0.13 -2.97
CA THR A 418 -11.92 -1.46 -2.51
C THR A 418 -13.00 -2.46 -2.85
N THR A 419 -12.68 -3.46 -3.69
CA THR A 419 -13.64 -4.49 -4.07
C THR A 419 -13.12 -5.89 -3.74
N LYS A 420 -14.06 -6.76 -3.34
CA LYS A 420 -13.79 -8.18 -3.11
C LYS A 420 -13.71 -8.92 -4.43
N MET A 421 -12.76 -9.84 -4.50
CA MET A 421 -12.57 -10.74 -5.64
C MET A 421 -13.38 -12.03 -5.48
N PRO A 422 -13.56 -12.84 -6.55
CA PRO A 422 -14.16 -14.17 -6.45
C PRO A 422 -13.50 -15.07 -5.38
N CYS A 423 -12.18 -14.97 -5.25
CA CYS A 423 -11.43 -15.50 -4.11
C CYS A 423 -11.42 -14.45 -3.00
N SER A 424 -12.02 -14.76 -1.85
CA SER A 424 -12.14 -13.84 -0.71
C SER A 424 -10.81 -13.42 -0.08
N PHE A 425 -9.71 -14.13 -0.39
CA PHE A 425 -8.38 -13.74 0.03
C PHE A 425 -7.84 -12.51 -0.71
N TYR A 426 -8.28 -12.28 -1.95
CA TYR A 426 -7.80 -11.17 -2.74
C TYR A 426 -8.69 -9.93 -2.63
N THR A 427 -8.02 -8.79 -2.67
CA THR A 427 -8.63 -7.47 -2.70
C THR A 427 -8.04 -6.71 -3.88
N LEU A 428 -8.94 -6.12 -4.69
CA LEU A 428 -8.59 -5.21 -5.76
C LEU A 428 -8.89 -3.78 -5.33
N TYR A 429 -7.95 -2.90 -5.65
CA TYR A 429 -8.05 -1.47 -5.43
C TYR A 429 -7.88 -0.72 -6.74
N TYR A 430 -8.72 0.29 -6.98
CA TYR A 430 -8.65 1.16 -8.15
C TYR A 430 -9.36 2.49 -7.88
N PRO A 431 -8.96 3.60 -8.52
CA PRO A 431 -9.61 4.89 -8.34
C PRO A 431 -10.87 5.05 -9.21
N ALA A 432 -11.86 5.81 -8.71
CA ALA A 432 -13.12 6.10 -9.42
C ALA A 432 -13.30 7.58 -9.78
N CYS A 433 -12.45 8.48 -9.25
CA CYS A 433 -12.48 9.91 -9.53
C CYS A 433 -11.32 10.32 -10.44
N LYS A 434 -11.57 11.21 -11.38
CA LYS A 434 -10.61 11.80 -12.31
C LYS A 434 -10.60 13.32 -12.12
N SER A 435 -9.42 13.91 -11.98
CA SER A 435 -9.27 15.35 -11.81
C SER A 435 -9.71 16.15 -13.03
N LEU A 436 -10.30 17.33 -12.81
CA LEU A 436 -10.61 18.31 -13.87
C LEU A 436 -9.37 18.92 -14.54
N ARG A 437 -8.18 18.73 -13.95
CA ARG A 437 -6.91 19.16 -14.58
C ARG A 437 -6.57 18.38 -15.84
N LEU A 438 -7.10 17.17 -15.99
CA LEU A 438 -6.78 16.32 -17.14
C LEU A 438 -7.60 16.69 -18.38
N PRO A 439 -6.99 16.63 -19.59
CA PRO A 439 -5.61 16.19 -19.87
C PRO A 439 -4.55 17.30 -19.81
N ASP A 440 -4.94 18.54 -19.54
CA ASP A 440 -4.10 19.73 -19.78
C ASP A 440 -2.94 19.88 -18.78
N TYR A 441 -3.15 19.50 -17.52
CA TYR A 441 -2.17 19.65 -16.43
C TYR A 441 -1.99 18.35 -15.63
N PRO A 442 -1.43 17.29 -16.25
CA PRO A 442 -1.22 16.02 -15.57
C PRO A 442 -0.10 16.12 -14.53
N LEU A 443 -0.31 15.46 -13.39
CA LEU A 443 0.67 15.28 -12.32
C LEU A 443 0.98 13.81 -12.04
N ASP A 444 0.23 12.87 -12.60
CA ASP A 444 0.41 11.42 -12.41
C ASP A 444 1.86 11.00 -12.76
N ASN A 445 2.56 10.37 -11.80
CA ASN A 445 3.99 10.01 -11.87
C ASN A 445 5.01 11.16 -12.02
N ILE A 446 4.55 12.41 -12.05
CA ILE A 446 5.42 13.61 -12.14
C ILE A 446 5.57 14.25 -10.75
N GLY A 447 4.44 14.42 -10.08
CA GLY A 447 4.32 15.13 -8.81
C GLY A 447 4.45 16.64 -8.91
N ILE A 448 4.13 17.31 -7.81
CA ILE A 448 4.28 18.74 -7.60
C ILE A 448 5.77 19.02 -7.38
N LYS A 449 6.34 19.85 -8.24
CA LYS A 449 7.72 20.34 -8.11
C LYS A 449 7.85 21.26 -6.88
N PRO A 450 8.90 21.12 -6.06
CA PRO A 450 9.16 22.05 -4.97
C PRO A 450 9.59 23.42 -5.50
N ASP A 451 9.33 24.47 -4.73
CA ASP A 451 9.84 25.81 -5.02
C ASP A 451 11.35 25.87 -4.80
N VAL A 452 11.85 25.13 -3.81
CA VAL A 452 13.27 25.00 -3.49
C VAL A 452 13.66 23.52 -3.39
N ALA A 453 14.46 23.05 -4.34
CA ALA A 453 15.02 21.71 -4.26
C ALA A 453 16.06 21.63 -3.11
N ILE A 454 15.95 20.62 -2.25
CA ILE A 454 16.95 20.39 -1.21
C ILE A 454 18.08 19.52 -1.79
N PRO A 455 19.36 19.94 -1.69
CA PRO A 455 20.49 19.15 -2.21
C PRO A 455 20.58 17.75 -1.57
N ALA A 456 20.95 16.74 -2.36
CA ALA A 456 20.98 15.34 -1.92
C ALA A 456 21.96 15.05 -0.75
N ASN A 457 22.95 15.92 -0.55
CA ASN A 457 23.90 15.81 0.57
C ASN A 457 23.38 16.41 1.88
N VAL A 458 22.22 17.09 1.87
CA VAL A 458 21.59 17.64 3.07
C VAL A 458 20.78 16.54 3.76
N THR A 459 21.19 16.19 4.97
CA THR A 459 20.54 15.16 5.79
C THR A 459 19.47 15.74 6.72
N ASP A 460 19.68 16.95 7.24
CA ASP A 460 18.72 17.66 8.08
C ASP A 460 17.96 18.73 7.28
N TRP A 461 16.82 18.32 6.73
CA TRP A 461 15.96 19.20 5.94
C TRP A 461 15.28 20.27 6.79
N ILE A 462 15.05 20.00 8.08
CA ILE A 462 14.42 20.96 9.00
C ILE A 462 15.41 22.10 9.25
N ASP A 463 16.66 21.77 9.61
CA ASP A 463 17.72 22.77 9.81
C ASP A 463 18.02 23.56 8.53
N PHE A 464 18.06 22.90 7.37
CA PHE A 464 18.21 23.58 6.08
C PHE A 464 17.14 24.65 5.86
N VAL A 465 15.86 24.30 6.06
CA VAL A 465 14.74 25.22 5.86
C VAL A 465 14.71 26.34 6.88
N LYS A 466 15.11 26.08 8.13
CA LYS A 466 15.23 27.12 9.16
C LYS A 466 16.22 28.22 8.74
N LYS A 467 17.38 27.81 8.22
CA LYS A 467 18.50 28.68 7.82
C LYS A 467 18.36 29.26 6.41
N TYR A 468 17.38 28.82 5.64
CA TYR A 468 17.20 29.27 4.26
C TYR A 468 16.71 30.73 4.24
N ASN A 469 17.56 31.63 3.74
CA ASN A 469 17.22 33.03 3.54
C ASN A 469 16.30 33.18 2.32
N HIS A 470 15.19 33.91 2.48
CA HIS A 470 14.07 33.95 1.54
C HIS A 470 14.32 34.74 0.26
#